data_AF-A0A2H1L2K3-F1
#
_entry.id   AF-A0A2H1L2K3-F1
#
_cell.length_a   1.000
_cell.length_b   1.000
_cell.length_c   1.000
_cell.angle_alpha   90.00
_cell.angle_beta   90.00
_cell.angle_gamma   90.00
#
_symmetry.space_group_name_H-M   'P 1'
#
loop_
_entity.id
_entity.type
_entity.pdbx_description
1 polymer ?
#
loop_
_entity_poly.entity_id
_entity_poly.type
_entity_poly.pdbx_seq_one_letter_code
_entity_poly.pdbx_strand_id
1 'polypeptide(L)'
;MNKLLIAPIAAVALAISGCGAAPASDQTTNTSESKNPVAEAQAPAPSSAVDEYFEAFSVDTPSQFEYAASLAAPGSIAEEYASYSALVSSALSDNGYSSSPSNFSPRESDVELCDQDDVCTIFADFEFDDEKLASYTVNGLSIDDRLLPGRGETTKFEDVAGFEILGSYQATSNDALQAVIRFEAYERPISASYVITYRDPTGRQVDEEFSLKPSLVASDSNQLGYAIIPNAEVGGEFLLKFATDDDEPLVVETVTVPTK
;
A
#
# COMPACT_ATOMS: atom_id res chain seq x y z
N MET A 1 4.88 -22.73 17.60
CA MET A 1 4.62 -21.49 16.84
C MET A 1 4.63 -21.89 15.37
N ASN A 2 3.46 -22.13 14.78
CA ASN A 2 3.35 -22.50 13.37
C ASN A 2 3.49 -21.23 12.55
N LYS A 3 4.53 -21.14 11.71
CA LYS A 3 4.64 -20.11 10.67
C LYS A 3 3.58 -20.43 9.61
N LEU A 4 2.53 -19.62 9.56
CA LEU A 4 1.57 -19.66 8.46
C LEU A 4 2.24 -18.93 7.29
N LEU A 5 2.80 -19.69 6.35
CA LEU A 5 3.18 -19.17 5.03
C LEU A 5 1.90 -18.92 4.25
N ILE A 6 1.61 -17.66 3.94
CA ILE A 6 0.51 -17.26 3.06
C ILE A 6 1.00 -17.52 1.64
N ALA A 7 0.45 -18.55 0.99
CA ALA A 7 0.69 -18.81 -0.43
C ALA A 7 -0.26 -17.95 -1.28
N PRO A 8 0.19 -17.39 -2.41
CA PRO A 8 -0.65 -16.57 -3.26
C PRO A 8 -1.70 -17.40 -4.01
N ILE A 9 -2.85 -16.75 -4.17
CA ILE A 9 -4.10 -17.21 -4.76
C ILE A 9 -3.89 -17.65 -6.22
N ALA A 10 -4.41 -18.84 -6.53
CA ALA A 10 -4.41 -19.41 -7.87
C ALA A 10 -5.26 -18.56 -8.85
N ALA A 11 -4.61 -18.05 -9.89
CA ALA A 11 -5.28 -17.42 -11.03
C ALA A 11 -6.16 -18.44 -11.77
N VAL A 12 -7.48 -18.24 -11.72
CA VAL A 12 -8.45 -18.97 -12.55
C VAL A 12 -8.37 -18.41 -13.98
N ALA A 13 -7.66 -19.10 -14.86
CA ALA A 13 -7.64 -18.82 -16.29
C ALA A 13 -8.94 -19.30 -16.96
N LEU A 14 -9.84 -18.37 -17.28
CA LEU A 14 -10.96 -18.63 -18.19
C LEU A 14 -10.45 -18.62 -19.64
N ALA A 15 -10.26 -19.80 -20.21
CA ALA A 15 -9.94 -19.99 -21.61
C ALA A 15 -11.19 -19.75 -22.48
N ILE A 16 -11.20 -18.66 -23.25
CA ILE A 16 -12.17 -18.46 -24.33
C ILE A 16 -11.52 -18.92 -25.63
N SER A 17 -11.89 -20.12 -26.06
CA SER A 17 -11.52 -20.67 -27.37
C SER A 17 -12.27 -19.94 -28.49
N GLY A 18 -11.57 -19.07 -29.22
CA GLY A 18 -12.06 -18.44 -30.44
C GLY A 18 -11.21 -18.86 -31.65
N CYS A 19 -11.70 -19.82 -32.41
CA CYS A 19 -11.09 -20.33 -33.64
C CYS A 19 -11.42 -19.38 -34.81
N GLY A 20 -10.42 -18.81 -35.48
CA GLY A 20 -10.61 -17.96 -36.65
C GLY A 20 -9.43 -18.07 -37.61
N ALA A 21 -9.63 -18.77 -38.72
CA ALA A 21 -8.63 -19.01 -39.76
C ALA A 21 -8.46 -17.80 -40.72
N ALA A 22 -7.27 -17.73 -41.30
CA ALA A 22 -6.68 -16.68 -42.14
C ALA A 22 -7.41 -16.37 -43.47
N PRO A 23 -6.96 -15.31 -44.18
CA PRO A 23 -6.08 -15.61 -45.32
C PRO A 23 -4.86 -14.70 -45.47
N ALA A 24 -3.88 -15.25 -46.19
CA ALA A 24 -2.62 -14.61 -46.59
C ALA A 24 -2.84 -13.45 -47.57
N SER A 25 -1.96 -12.45 -47.50
CA SER A 25 -1.76 -11.51 -48.60
C SER A 25 -0.29 -11.07 -48.68
N ASP A 26 0.13 -10.93 -49.93
CA ASP A 26 1.49 -10.88 -50.45
C ASP A 26 2.39 -9.70 -50.03
N GLN A 27 3.68 -10.01 -50.15
CA GLN A 27 4.88 -9.18 -50.30
C GLN A 27 4.69 -7.69 -50.64
N THR A 28 5.42 -6.82 -49.94
CA THR A 28 6.23 -5.78 -50.60
C THR A 28 7.49 -5.52 -49.76
N THR A 29 8.63 -5.94 -50.31
CA THR A 29 9.97 -5.50 -49.93
C THR A 29 10.13 -4.02 -50.24
N ASN A 30 10.45 -3.20 -49.24
CA ASN A 30 11.15 -1.93 -49.44
C ASN A 30 12.30 -1.81 -48.45
N THR A 31 13.49 -1.98 -49.00
CA THR A 31 14.77 -1.52 -48.47
C THR A 31 14.70 0.00 -48.26
N SER A 32 14.95 0.46 -47.03
CA SER A 32 15.66 1.73 -46.84
C SER A 32 16.38 1.73 -45.50
N GLU A 33 17.67 1.45 -45.64
CA GLU A 33 18.73 1.70 -44.69
C GLU A 33 18.71 3.17 -44.23
N SER A 34 18.56 3.39 -42.94
CA SER A 34 19.04 4.59 -42.25
C SER A 34 19.32 4.23 -40.79
N LYS A 35 20.48 3.58 -40.58
CA LYS A 35 21.12 3.49 -39.27
C LYS A 35 21.56 4.89 -38.84
N ASN A 36 20.66 5.61 -38.18
CA ASN A 36 21.10 6.57 -37.18
C ASN A 36 21.23 5.78 -35.87
N PRO A 37 22.42 5.70 -35.25
CA PRO A 37 22.47 5.40 -33.84
C PRO A 37 21.87 6.62 -33.14
N VAL A 38 20.58 6.55 -32.82
CA VAL A 38 20.09 7.32 -31.69
C VAL A 38 20.88 6.74 -30.53
N ALA A 39 21.88 7.47 -30.06
CA ALA A 39 22.42 7.22 -28.75
C ALA A 39 21.22 7.30 -27.81
N GLU A 40 20.72 6.14 -27.37
CA GLU A 40 20.00 6.04 -26.12
C GLU A 40 20.91 6.76 -25.13
N ALA A 41 20.51 7.98 -24.77
CA ALA A 41 21.11 8.68 -23.67
C ALA A 41 20.85 7.79 -22.47
N GLN A 42 21.87 7.02 -22.10
CA GLN A 42 21.92 6.25 -20.88
C GLN A 42 21.42 7.17 -19.77
N ALA A 43 20.26 6.79 -19.21
CA ALA A 43 19.71 7.50 -18.08
C ALA A 43 20.80 7.49 -16.99
N PRO A 44 21.08 8.62 -16.33
CA PRO A 44 22.04 8.62 -15.25
C PRO A 44 21.57 7.63 -14.17
N ALA A 45 22.51 6.82 -13.67
CA ALA A 45 22.31 5.99 -12.48
C ALA A 45 21.57 6.77 -11.39
N PRO A 46 20.68 6.11 -10.61
CA PRO A 46 19.99 6.73 -9.49
C PRO A 46 21.01 7.45 -8.61
N SER A 47 20.65 8.65 -8.16
CA SER A 47 21.52 9.42 -7.28
C SER A 47 21.74 8.65 -5.98
N SER A 48 22.83 8.95 -5.25
CA SER A 48 23.06 8.33 -3.94
C SER A 48 21.89 8.52 -2.97
N ALA A 49 21.05 9.55 -3.17
CA ALA A 49 19.84 9.78 -2.39
C ALA A 49 18.75 8.72 -2.65
N VAL A 50 18.61 8.24 -3.89
CA VAL A 50 17.67 7.16 -4.24
C VAL A 50 18.14 5.85 -3.64
N ASP A 51 19.42 5.53 -3.77
CA ASP A 51 19.98 4.30 -3.21
C ASP A 51 19.80 4.26 -1.68
N GLU A 52 20.14 5.35 -0.99
CA GLU A 52 20.00 5.43 0.47
C GLU A 52 18.54 5.35 0.93
N TYR A 53 17.62 5.99 0.19
CA TYR A 53 16.18 5.92 0.47
C TYR A 53 15.67 4.49 0.34
N PHE A 54 15.98 3.79 -0.76
CA PHE A 54 15.44 2.45 -0.99
C PHE A 54 16.20 1.32 -0.27
N GLU A 55 17.47 1.51 0.07
CA GLU A 55 18.19 0.62 0.99
C GLU A 55 17.54 0.63 2.37
N ALA A 56 17.07 1.79 2.85
CA ALA A 56 16.28 1.86 4.08
C ALA A 56 14.93 1.12 3.94
N PHE A 57 14.22 1.29 2.81
CA PHE A 57 12.99 0.54 2.54
C PHE A 57 13.19 -0.97 2.54
N SER A 58 14.32 -1.46 2.03
CA SER A 58 14.57 -2.89 1.92
C SER A 58 14.72 -3.60 3.27
N VAL A 59 14.96 -2.86 4.36
CA VAL A 59 15.00 -3.42 5.72
C VAL A 59 13.58 -3.73 6.23
N ASP A 60 12.57 -3.04 5.72
CA ASP A 60 11.15 -3.23 6.06
C ASP A 60 10.87 -3.10 7.57
N THR A 61 11.28 -1.99 8.20
CA THR A 61 10.95 -1.75 9.62
C THR A 61 10.48 -0.32 9.84
N PRO A 62 9.66 -0.04 10.88
CA PRO A 62 9.11 1.30 11.09
C PRO A 62 10.17 2.40 11.13
N SER A 63 11.25 2.17 11.88
CA SER A 63 12.34 3.15 12.03
C SER A 63 13.14 3.38 10.75
N GLN A 64 13.21 2.39 9.86
CA GLN A 64 13.89 2.54 8.57
C GLN A 64 13.01 3.27 7.55
N PHE A 65 11.69 3.06 7.59
CA PHE A 65 10.77 3.89 6.81
C PHE A 65 10.73 5.34 7.30
N GLU A 66 10.78 5.58 8.62
CA GLU A 66 10.95 6.92 9.19
C GLU A 66 12.27 7.57 8.76
N TYR A 67 13.36 6.79 8.72
CA TYR A 67 14.63 7.26 8.19
C TYR A 67 14.52 7.64 6.71
N ALA A 68 13.91 6.79 5.88
CA ALA A 68 13.67 7.06 4.47
C ALA A 68 12.83 8.34 4.26
N ALA A 69 11.79 8.56 5.08
CA ALA A 69 11.01 9.79 5.05
C ALA A 69 11.90 11.04 5.27
N SER A 70 12.88 10.97 6.18
CA SER A 70 13.80 12.09 6.44
C SER A 70 14.76 12.42 5.27
N LEU A 71 14.99 11.44 4.38
CA LEU A 71 15.81 11.58 3.17
C LEU A 71 15.02 12.22 2.01
N ALA A 72 13.68 12.14 2.05
CA ALA A 72 12.82 12.75 1.04
C ALA A 72 12.65 14.26 1.23
N ALA A 73 12.22 14.94 0.16
CA ALA A 73 11.92 16.36 0.20
C ALA A 73 10.71 16.61 1.13
N PRO A 74 10.74 17.63 2.01
CA PRO A 74 9.63 17.88 2.94
C PRO A 74 8.31 18.17 2.24
N GLY A 75 7.22 17.53 2.68
CA GLY A 75 5.89 17.62 2.10
C GLY A 75 5.75 16.94 0.74
N SER A 76 6.74 16.14 0.32
CA SER A 76 6.73 15.46 -0.96
C SER A 76 6.03 14.10 -0.86
N ILE A 77 5.60 13.56 -2.01
CA ILE A 77 4.93 12.26 -2.04
C ILE A 77 5.87 11.12 -1.61
N ALA A 78 7.18 11.27 -1.83
CA ALA A 78 8.18 10.33 -1.34
C ALA A 78 8.26 10.32 0.20
N GLU A 79 8.13 11.47 0.86
CA GLU A 79 8.07 11.55 2.33
C GLU A 79 6.77 10.91 2.85
N GLU A 80 5.64 11.21 2.21
CA GLU A 80 4.34 10.67 2.59
C GLU A 80 4.29 9.15 2.42
N TYR A 81 4.83 8.60 1.32
CA TYR A 81 4.84 7.16 1.07
C TYR A 81 5.71 6.40 2.06
N ALA A 82 6.88 6.97 2.43
CA ALA A 82 7.72 6.41 3.49
C ALA A 82 7.02 6.45 4.85
N SER A 83 6.37 7.55 5.18
CA SER A 83 5.59 7.68 6.42
C SER A 83 4.43 6.68 6.47
N TYR A 84 3.72 6.49 5.36
CA TYR A 84 2.69 5.46 5.23
C TYR A 84 3.26 4.04 5.41
N SER A 85 4.40 3.75 4.80
CA SER A 85 5.07 2.45 4.94
C SER A 85 5.49 2.18 6.41
N ALA A 86 5.92 3.21 7.14
CA ALA A 86 6.19 3.11 8.58
C ALA A 86 4.93 2.75 9.39
N LEU A 87 3.78 3.33 9.04
CA LEU A 87 2.48 3.00 9.65
C LEU A 87 2.06 1.56 9.37
N VAL A 88 2.21 1.09 8.13
CA VAL A 88 1.90 -0.31 7.76
C VAL A 88 2.79 -1.27 8.55
N SER A 89 4.11 -1.04 8.55
CA SER A 89 5.06 -1.88 9.27
C SER A 89 4.79 -1.90 10.79
N SER A 90 4.40 -0.76 11.36
CA SER A 90 3.99 -0.66 12.77
C SER A 90 2.73 -1.47 13.04
N ALA A 91 1.71 -1.36 12.18
CA ALA A 91 0.47 -2.13 12.31
C ALA A 91 0.72 -3.64 12.21
N LEU A 92 1.58 -4.09 11.29
CA LEU A 92 2.00 -5.49 11.19
C LEU A 92 2.69 -5.95 12.49
N SER A 93 3.67 -5.18 12.98
CA SER A 93 4.42 -5.48 14.20
C SER A 93 3.52 -5.53 15.45
N ASP A 94 2.63 -4.55 15.62
CA ASP A 94 1.68 -4.48 16.73
C ASP A 94 0.74 -5.70 16.76
N ASN A 95 0.49 -6.31 15.61
CA ASN A 95 -0.33 -7.52 15.47
C ASN A 95 0.52 -8.81 15.41
N GLY A 96 1.81 -8.73 15.76
CA GLY A 96 2.70 -9.89 15.91
C GLY A 96 3.27 -10.45 14.62
N TYR A 97 3.16 -9.72 13.51
CA TYR A 97 3.80 -10.08 12.24
C TYR A 97 5.22 -9.55 12.21
N SER A 98 6.15 -10.39 11.75
CA SER A 98 7.52 -9.96 11.47
C SER A 98 7.61 -9.43 10.06
N SER A 99 8.34 -8.34 9.88
CA SER A 99 8.77 -7.90 8.56
C SER A 99 9.69 -8.91 7.89
N SER A 100 9.75 -8.83 6.57
CA SER A 100 10.67 -9.63 5.77
C SER A 100 11.45 -8.67 4.90
N PRO A 101 12.77 -8.53 5.13
CA PRO A 101 13.57 -7.63 4.32
C PRO A 101 13.48 -8.04 2.86
N SER A 102 13.44 -7.04 1.99
CA SER A 102 13.44 -7.22 0.54
C SER A 102 14.88 -7.23 0.02
N ASN A 103 15.10 -7.94 -1.08
CA ASN A 103 16.34 -7.85 -1.82
C ASN A 103 16.36 -6.54 -2.59
N PHE A 104 17.27 -5.63 -2.21
CA PHE A 104 17.49 -4.36 -2.90
C PHE A 104 18.45 -4.54 -4.08
N SER A 105 17.99 -4.14 -5.27
CA SER A 105 18.76 -4.20 -6.51
C SER A 105 18.66 -2.86 -7.26
N PRO A 106 19.59 -1.92 -7.04
CA PRO A 106 19.64 -0.68 -7.82
C PRO A 106 20.05 -0.98 -9.26
N ARG A 107 19.41 -0.31 -10.22
CA ARG A 107 19.73 -0.36 -11.65
C ARG A 107 20.00 1.05 -12.17
N GLU A 108 20.31 1.18 -13.46
CA GLU A 108 20.70 2.48 -14.04
C GLU A 108 19.56 3.53 -14.02
N SER A 109 18.29 3.13 -14.07
CA SER A 109 17.16 4.08 -14.11
C SER A 109 16.06 3.79 -13.08
N ASP A 110 16.19 2.69 -12.35
CA ASP A 110 15.17 2.18 -11.46
C ASP A 110 15.81 1.46 -10.26
N VAL A 111 14.97 1.21 -9.26
CA VAL A 111 15.28 0.36 -8.12
C VAL A 111 14.27 -0.77 -8.11
N GLU A 112 14.76 -1.99 -7.88
CA GLU A 112 13.91 -3.15 -7.67
C GLU A 112 14.02 -3.65 -6.23
N LEU A 113 12.87 -3.81 -5.57
CA LEU A 113 12.74 -4.48 -4.28
C LEU A 113 11.95 -5.77 -4.46
N CYS A 114 12.59 -6.92 -4.21
CA CYS A 114 11.94 -8.23 -4.32
C CYS A 114 11.75 -8.87 -2.95
N ASP A 115 10.58 -9.48 -2.72
CA ASP A 115 10.35 -10.29 -1.53
C ASP A 115 11.07 -11.65 -1.61
N GLN A 116 10.78 -12.55 -0.64
CA GLN A 116 11.39 -13.88 -0.59
C GLN A 116 10.88 -14.85 -1.66
N ASP A 117 9.76 -14.53 -2.31
CA ASP A 117 9.12 -15.32 -3.37
C ASP A 117 9.44 -14.76 -4.77
N ASP A 118 10.45 -13.87 -4.87
CA ASP A 118 10.88 -13.17 -6.08
C ASP A 118 9.77 -12.31 -6.72
N VAL A 119 8.77 -11.88 -5.93
CA VAL A 119 7.80 -10.88 -6.37
C VAL A 119 8.41 -9.50 -6.16
N CYS A 120 8.67 -8.81 -7.27
CA CYS A 120 9.40 -7.56 -7.28
C CYS A 120 8.48 -6.35 -7.48
N THR A 121 8.80 -5.27 -6.77
CA THR A 121 8.25 -3.94 -7.01
C THR A 121 9.33 -3.07 -7.64
N ILE A 122 8.99 -2.42 -8.76
CA ILE A 122 9.89 -1.54 -9.49
C ILE A 122 9.58 -0.09 -9.13
N PHE A 123 10.59 0.66 -8.72
CA PHE A 123 10.53 2.09 -8.44
C PHE A 123 11.34 2.82 -9.50
N ALA A 124 10.75 3.80 -10.18
CA ALA A 124 11.38 4.47 -11.31
C ALA A 124 10.92 5.94 -11.41
N ASP A 125 11.33 6.64 -12.48
CA ASP A 125 10.91 8.01 -12.78
C ASP A 125 11.12 8.99 -11.61
N PHE A 126 12.29 8.90 -10.98
CA PHE A 126 12.63 9.69 -9.80
C PHE A 126 12.67 11.19 -10.10
N GLU A 127 11.90 11.98 -9.38
CA GLU A 127 11.97 13.44 -9.40
C GLU A 127 12.58 13.96 -8.09
N PHE A 128 13.32 15.06 -8.18
CA PHE A 128 14.05 15.62 -7.05
C PHE A 128 13.66 17.07 -6.80
N ASP A 129 13.64 17.45 -5.53
CA ASP A 129 13.55 18.84 -5.06
C ASP A 129 14.71 19.10 -4.10
N ASP A 130 15.53 20.11 -4.37
CA ASP A 130 16.75 20.42 -3.62
C ASP A 130 17.63 19.19 -3.28
N GLU A 131 17.94 18.38 -4.30
CA GLU A 131 18.75 17.14 -4.21
C GLU A 131 18.12 15.99 -3.40
N LYS A 132 16.91 16.17 -2.86
CA LYS A 132 16.15 15.13 -2.17
C LYS A 132 15.10 14.51 -3.08
N LEU A 133 14.82 13.23 -2.86
CA LEU A 133 13.78 12.52 -3.60
C LEU A 133 12.40 13.13 -3.27
N ALA A 134 11.70 13.61 -4.29
CA ALA A 134 10.39 14.25 -4.15
C ALA A 134 9.26 13.32 -4.61
N SER A 135 9.43 12.64 -5.74
CA SER A 135 8.42 11.72 -6.29
C SER A 135 9.08 10.58 -7.07
N TYR A 136 8.29 9.54 -7.35
CA TYR A 136 8.66 8.40 -8.20
C TYR A 136 7.41 7.64 -8.63
N THR A 137 7.56 6.73 -9.59
CA THR A 137 6.52 5.77 -9.96
C THR A 137 6.76 4.42 -9.30
N VAL A 138 5.69 3.69 -9.03
CA VAL A 138 5.72 2.30 -8.51
C VAL A 138 5.06 1.41 -9.56
N ASN A 139 5.80 0.46 -10.10
CA ASN A 139 5.39 -0.39 -11.23
C ASN A 139 4.86 0.44 -12.43
N GLY A 140 5.50 1.58 -12.70
CA GLY A 140 5.16 2.48 -13.80
C GLY A 140 3.91 3.34 -13.57
N LEU A 141 3.36 3.35 -12.36
CA LEU A 141 2.20 4.16 -11.98
C LEU A 141 2.60 5.22 -10.96
N SER A 142 2.10 6.45 -11.14
CA SER A 142 2.28 7.53 -10.17
C SER A 142 1.59 7.17 -8.84
N ILE A 143 2.25 7.50 -7.74
CA ILE A 143 1.74 7.28 -6.38
C ILE A 143 0.88 8.43 -5.87
N ASP A 144 0.98 9.62 -6.46
CA ASP A 144 0.32 10.84 -5.97
C ASP A 144 -1.17 10.61 -5.72
N ASP A 145 -1.90 10.13 -6.73
CA ASP A 145 -3.36 9.95 -6.64
C ASP A 145 -3.78 8.63 -5.98
N ARG A 146 -2.79 7.77 -5.69
CA ARG A 146 -3.02 6.46 -5.06
C ARG A 146 -2.81 6.52 -3.56
N LEU A 147 -1.98 7.44 -3.07
CA LEU A 147 -1.72 7.64 -1.66
C LEU A 147 -2.55 8.80 -1.13
N LEU A 148 -3.32 8.52 -0.07
CA LEU A 148 -4.00 9.53 0.72
C LEU A 148 -3.44 9.51 2.13
N PRO A 149 -2.66 10.53 2.55
CA PRO A 149 -2.25 10.65 3.93
C PRO A 149 -3.50 10.86 4.81
N GLY A 150 -3.54 10.18 5.95
CA GLY A 150 -4.62 10.36 6.92
C GLY A 150 -4.64 11.80 7.42
N ARG A 151 -5.83 12.42 7.44
CA ARG A 151 -5.97 13.84 7.85
C ARG A 151 -6.19 14.04 9.34
N GLY A 152 -6.00 13.02 10.17
CA GLY A 152 -6.02 13.19 11.63
C GLY A 152 -7.41 13.23 12.27
N GLU A 153 -8.49 13.04 11.51
CA GLU A 153 -9.84 13.13 12.06
C GLU A 153 -10.26 11.81 12.71
N THR A 154 -10.26 11.80 14.04
CA THR A 154 -10.79 10.68 14.82
C THR A 154 -12.32 10.70 14.81
N THR A 155 -12.92 9.65 14.27
CA THR A 155 -14.34 9.35 14.45
C THR A 155 -14.54 8.77 15.85
N LYS A 156 -15.25 9.51 16.70
CA LYS A 156 -15.51 9.10 18.09
C LYS A 156 -16.87 8.46 18.24
N PHE A 157 -16.91 7.33 18.94
CA PHE A 157 -18.12 6.73 19.45
C PHE A 157 -18.22 7.02 20.95
N GLU A 158 -19.01 8.05 21.27
CA GLU A 158 -19.17 8.55 22.64
C GLU A 158 -17.81 8.77 23.34
N ASP A 159 -17.72 8.45 24.63
CA ASP A 159 -16.48 8.46 25.42
C ASP A 159 -15.88 7.04 25.54
N VAL A 160 -16.15 6.17 24.56
CA VAL A 160 -15.74 4.76 24.59
C VAL A 160 -14.61 4.47 23.60
N ALA A 161 -14.80 4.84 22.33
CA ALA A 161 -13.90 4.43 21.26
C ALA A 161 -13.61 5.56 20.26
N GLY A 162 -12.42 5.54 19.69
CA GLY A 162 -12.00 6.41 18.60
C GLY A 162 -11.41 5.60 17.45
N PHE A 163 -11.72 5.99 16.23
CA PHE A 163 -11.16 5.37 15.03
C PHE A 163 -10.66 6.43 14.05
N GLU A 164 -9.47 6.22 13.50
CA GLU A 164 -8.83 7.20 12.62
C GLU A 164 -8.12 6.46 11.48
N ILE A 165 -8.38 6.87 10.23
CA ILE A 165 -7.59 6.40 9.09
C ILE A 165 -6.31 7.23 9.04
N LEU A 166 -5.18 6.59 9.36
CA LEU A 166 -3.86 7.24 9.37
C LEU A 166 -3.24 7.36 7.99
N GLY A 167 -3.69 6.53 7.05
CA GLY A 167 -3.31 6.61 5.65
C GLY A 167 -3.92 5.48 4.85
N SER A 168 -4.09 5.71 3.56
CA SER A 168 -4.55 4.68 2.63
C SER A 168 -3.81 4.76 1.31
N TYR A 169 -3.53 3.61 0.71
CA TYR A 169 -2.82 3.49 -0.55
C TYR A 169 -3.53 2.49 -1.47
N GLN A 170 -3.74 2.86 -2.73
CA GLN A 170 -4.23 1.94 -3.76
C GLN A 170 -3.06 1.26 -4.47
N ALA A 171 -2.80 0.00 -4.13
CA ALA A 171 -1.66 -0.77 -4.62
C ALA A 171 -1.62 -0.85 -6.16
N THR A 172 -0.42 -0.74 -6.74
CA THR A 172 -0.22 -0.73 -8.20
C THR A 172 -0.22 -2.12 -8.83
N SER A 173 -0.06 -3.18 -8.03
CA SER A 173 0.01 -4.56 -8.50
C SER A 173 -1.36 -5.20 -8.74
N ASN A 174 -2.38 -4.82 -7.95
CA ASN A 174 -3.70 -5.45 -7.96
C ASN A 174 -4.87 -4.48 -7.69
N ASP A 175 -4.61 -3.17 -7.65
CA ASP A 175 -5.59 -2.12 -7.33
C ASP A 175 -6.35 -2.35 -6.00
N ALA A 176 -5.76 -3.10 -5.05
CA ALA A 176 -6.29 -3.24 -3.72
C ALA A 176 -6.06 -1.96 -2.90
N LEU A 177 -7.09 -1.53 -2.17
CA LEU A 177 -6.98 -0.46 -1.19
C LEU A 177 -6.39 -1.02 0.10
N GLN A 178 -5.27 -0.45 0.51
CA GLN A 178 -4.59 -0.76 1.75
C GLN A 178 -4.79 0.42 2.72
N ALA A 179 -5.19 0.18 3.96
CA ALA A 179 -5.44 1.24 4.93
C ALA A 179 -4.89 0.89 6.32
N VAL A 180 -4.30 1.88 6.99
CA VAL A 180 -3.91 1.78 8.39
C VAL A 180 -4.92 2.54 9.24
N ILE A 181 -5.44 1.87 10.27
CA ILE A 181 -6.51 2.37 11.11
C ILE A 181 -5.99 2.39 12.56
N ARG A 182 -6.04 3.54 13.23
CA ARG A 182 -5.84 3.61 14.68
C ARG A 182 -7.15 3.25 15.37
N PHE A 183 -7.07 2.27 16.28
CA PHE A 183 -8.13 1.92 17.20
C PHE A 183 -7.75 2.51 18.56
N GLU A 184 -8.60 3.36 19.11
CA GLU A 184 -8.40 3.98 20.41
C GLU A 184 -9.53 3.57 21.35
N ALA A 185 -9.19 3.17 22.57
CA ALA A 185 -10.15 2.93 23.63
C ALA A 185 -9.94 3.96 24.74
N TYR A 186 -11.03 4.59 25.16
CA TYR A 186 -11.04 5.61 26.20
C TYR A 186 -11.33 4.94 27.56
N GLU A 187 -12.49 5.18 28.15
CA GLU A 187 -12.78 4.78 29.55
C GLU A 187 -12.87 3.26 29.78
N ARG A 188 -13.03 2.46 28.72
CA ARG A 188 -13.20 1.00 28.81
C ARG A 188 -12.57 0.30 27.61
N PRO A 189 -12.17 -0.97 27.75
CA PRO A 189 -11.58 -1.69 26.64
C PRO A 189 -12.58 -1.90 25.50
N ILE A 190 -12.06 -2.01 24.29
CA ILE A 190 -12.82 -2.43 23.11
C ILE A 190 -12.25 -3.71 22.51
N SER A 191 -13.11 -4.57 22.01
CA SER A 191 -12.73 -5.73 21.19
C SER A 191 -13.27 -5.54 19.78
N ALA A 192 -12.38 -5.51 18.79
CA ALA A 192 -12.79 -5.42 17.40
C ALA A 192 -13.33 -6.77 16.93
N SER A 193 -14.50 -6.75 16.28
CA SER A 193 -15.13 -7.94 15.68
C SER A 193 -14.42 -8.37 14.40
N TYR A 194 -14.68 -9.60 13.95
CA TYR A 194 -13.99 -10.31 12.88
C TYR A 194 -14.03 -9.68 11.48
N VAL A 195 -14.84 -8.65 11.21
CA VAL A 195 -15.04 -8.15 9.84
C VAL A 195 -14.99 -6.63 9.80
N ILE A 196 -14.04 -6.09 9.02
CA ILE A 196 -14.10 -4.74 8.48
C ILE A 196 -14.82 -4.84 7.13
N THR A 197 -15.81 -3.98 6.93
CA THR A 197 -16.51 -3.88 5.66
C THR A 197 -16.19 -2.55 5.04
N TYR A 198 -15.89 -2.53 3.74
CA TYR A 198 -15.69 -1.28 3.02
C TYR A 198 -16.91 -0.95 2.16
N ARG A 199 -17.26 0.32 2.06
CA ARG A 199 -18.17 0.84 1.03
C ARG A 199 -17.39 1.79 0.15
N ASP A 200 -17.32 1.49 -1.14
CA ASP A 200 -16.65 2.37 -2.10
C ASP A 200 -17.44 3.68 -2.30
N PRO A 201 -16.88 4.69 -2.99
CA PRO A 201 -17.55 5.97 -3.22
C PRO A 201 -18.91 5.88 -3.95
N THR A 202 -19.19 4.74 -4.61
CA THR A 202 -20.50 4.48 -5.26
C THR A 202 -21.53 3.90 -4.29
N GLY A 203 -21.13 3.60 -3.06
CA GLY A 203 -21.94 2.95 -2.03
C GLY A 203 -21.97 1.43 -2.13
N ARG A 204 -21.18 0.83 -3.03
CA ARG A 204 -21.10 -0.63 -3.16
C ARG A 204 -20.24 -1.19 -2.03
N GLN A 205 -20.77 -2.22 -1.37
CA GLN A 205 -20.02 -2.96 -0.36
C GLN A 205 -18.94 -3.84 -1.01
N VAL A 206 -17.74 -3.81 -0.43
CA VAL A 206 -16.62 -4.68 -0.74
C VAL A 206 -16.14 -5.31 0.55
N ASP A 207 -16.04 -6.63 0.57
CA ASP A 207 -15.53 -7.36 1.72
C ASP A 207 -14.00 -7.31 1.72
N GLU A 208 -13.40 -7.32 2.91
CA GLU A 208 -11.94 -7.37 3.07
C GLU A 208 -11.36 -8.66 2.46
N GLU A 209 -10.21 -8.54 1.80
CA GLU A 209 -9.39 -9.70 1.44
C GLU A 209 -8.56 -10.14 2.65
N PHE A 210 -8.05 -9.16 3.40
CA PHE A 210 -7.22 -9.37 4.56
C PHE A 210 -7.40 -8.22 5.55
N SER A 211 -7.43 -8.53 6.85
CA SER A 211 -7.35 -7.51 7.88
C SER A 211 -6.59 -8.00 9.11
N LEU A 212 -5.83 -7.07 9.69
CA LEU A 212 -5.27 -7.15 11.03
C LEU A 212 -5.95 -6.11 11.88
N LYS A 213 -6.41 -6.54 13.04
CA LYS A 213 -7.14 -5.70 13.97
C LYS A 213 -6.79 -6.14 15.38
N PRO A 214 -6.69 -5.18 16.31
CA PRO A 214 -6.44 -5.51 17.70
C PRO A 214 -7.60 -6.36 18.23
N SER A 215 -7.29 -7.53 18.80
CA SER A 215 -8.30 -8.35 19.46
C SER A 215 -8.90 -7.67 20.68
N LEU A 216 -8.09 -6.84 21.34
CA LEU A 216 -8.45 -6.05 22.51
C LEU A 216 -7.58 -4.79 22.52
N VAL A 217 -8.20 -3.63 22.64
CA VAL A 217 -7.52 -2.38 22.99
C VAL A 217 -7.92 -2.06 24.42
N ALA A 218 -6.94 -2.00 25.33
CA ALA A 218 -7.18 -1.68 26.74
C ALA A 218 -7.66 -0.23 26.89
N SER A 219 -8.38 0.07 27.97
CA SER A 219 -8.75 1.44 28.32
C SER A 219 -7.54 2.37 28.36
N ASP A 220 -7.73 3.63 27.96
CA ASP A 220 -6.70 4.66 27.83
C ASP A 220 -5.51 4.23 26.94
N SER A 221 -5.80 3.49 25.86
CA SER A 221 -4.80 2.93 24.97
C SER A 221 -5.21 3.01 23.50
N ASN A 222 -4.25 2.79 22.62
CA ASN A 222 -4.49 2.65 21.20
C ASN A 222 -3.62 1.54 20.60
N GLN A 223 -4.06 1.01 19.47
CA GLN A 223 -3.32 0.04 18.68
C GLN A 223 -3.65 0.22 17.19
N LEU A 224 -2.70 -0.09 16.33
CA LEU A 224 -2.91 -0.01 14.88
C LEU A 224 -3.52 -1.31 14.35
N GLY A 225 -4.44 -1.16 13.40
CA GLY A 225 -4.89 -2.21 12.51
C GLY A 225 -4.55 -1.87 11.05
N TYR A 226 -4.66 -2.88 10.20
CA TYR A 226 -4.33 -2.80 8.78
C TYR A 226 -5.38 -3.57 7.97
N ALA A 227 -5.89 -3.01 6.89
CA ALA A 227 -6.89 -3.65 6.05
C ALA A 227 -6.50 -3.60 4.57
N ILE A 228 -6.77 -4.69 3.85
CA ILE A 228 -6.64 -4.81 2.40
C ILE A 228 -8.02 -5.12 1.83
N ILE A 229 -8.52 -4.21 0.99
CA ILE A 229 -9.82 -4.31 0.33
C ILE A 229 -9.58 -4.47 -1.18
N PRO A 230 -9.97 -5.59 -1.79
CA PRO A 230 -9.65 -5.87 -3.19
C PRO A 230 -10.52 -5.04 -4.14
N ASN A 231 -9.94 -4.51 -5.22
CA ASN A 231 -10.66 -3.75 -6.26
C ASN A 231 -11.51 -2.60 -5.69
N ALA A 232 -10.93 -1.86 -4.74
CA ALA A 232 -11.58 -0.74 -4.08
C ALA A 232 -10.84 0.57 -4.41
N GLU A 233 -11.60 1.60 -4.74
CA GLU A 233 -11.09 2.96 -4.90
C GLU A 233 -10.99 3.64 -3.54
N VAL A 234 -10.07 4.58 -3.40
CA VAL A 234 -9.95 5.46 -2.23
C VAL A 234 -11.17 6.37 -2.08
N GLY A 235 -11.42 6.87 -0.86
CA GLY A 235 -12.47 7.88 -0.59
C GLY A 235 -13.85 7.35 -0.20
N GLY A 236 -13.96 6.05 0.10
CA GLY A 236 -15.17 5.42 0.64
C GLY A 236 -15.22 5.42 2.17
N GLU A 237 -15.81 4.38 2.75
CA GLU A 237 -16.06 4.28 4.19
C GLU A 237 -15.74 2.88 4.73
N PHE A 238 -15.06 2.82 5.86
CA PHE A 238 -14.90 1.61 6.65
C PHE A 238 -16.02 1.48 7.68
N LEU A 239 -16.71 0.35 7.69
CA LEU A 239 -17.65 -0.03 8.73
C LEU A 239 -16.92 -0.92 9.71
N LEU A 240 -16.66 -0.37 10.89
CA LEU A 240 -15.95 -1.03 11.97
C LEU A 240 -16.95 -1.56 12.98
N LYS A 241 -16.86 -2.85 13.29
CA LYS A 241 -17.68 -3.50 14.30
C LYS A 241 -16.85 -3.76 15.53
N PHE A 242 -17.31 -3.33 16.69
CA PHE A 242 -16.63 -3.57 17.96
C PHE A 242 -17.61 -3.86 19.09
N ALA A 243 -17.09 -4.45 20.16
CA ALA A 243 -17.79 -4.68 21.41
C ALA A 243 -17.06 -3.95 22.54
N THR A 244 -17.82 -3.55 23.55
CA THR A 244 -17.33 -3.11 24.86
C THR A 244 -17.73 -4.19 25.86
N ASP A 245 -16.81 -4.72 26.66
CA ASP A 245 -17.01 -5.80 27.66
C ASP A 245 -18.25 -6.72 27.48
N ASP A 246 -17.98 -7.92 26.95
CA ASP A 246 -18.66 -9.23 26.90
C ASP A 246 -20.21 -9.42 26.88
N ASP A 247 -21.07 -8.42 27.11
CA ASP A 247 -22.54 -8.60 27.08
C ASP A 247 -23.31 -7.50 26.32
N GLU A 248 -22.62 -6.52 25.74
CA GLU A 248 -23.25 -5.47 24.92
C GLU A 248 -23.39 -5.92 23.44
N PRO A 249 -24.45 -5.47 22.73
CA PRO A 249 -24.56 -5.72 21.29
C PRO A 249 -23.38 -5.09 20.54
N LEU A 250 -22.97 -5.72 19.44
CA LEU A 250 -21.95 -5.16 18.55
C LEU A 250 -22.36 -3.76 18.08
N VAL A 251 -21.49 -2.79 18.34
CA VAL A 251 -21.60 -1.43 17.82
C VAL A 251 -21.01 -1.42 16.41
N VAL A 252 -21.67 -0.74 15.48
CA VAL A 252 -21.18 -0.52 14.12
C VAL A 252 -20.92 0.96 13.97
N GLU A 253 -19.67 1.34 13.73
CA GLU A 253 -19.26 2.71 13.48
C GLU A 253 -18.74 2.87 12.06
N THR A 254 -18.94 4.07 11.47
CA THR A 254 -18.52 4.35 10.10
C THR A 254 -17.38 5.36 10.12
N VAL A 255 -16.26 4.99 9.52
CA VAL A 255 -15.07 5.83 9.43
C VAL A 255 -14.83 6.16 7.97
N THR A 256 -14.91 7.45 7.63
CA THR A 256 -14.69 7.91 6.26
C THR A 256 -13.20 7.86 5.91
N VAL A 257 -12.88 7.27 4.76
CA VAL A 257 -11.55 7.37 4.15
C VAL A 257 -11.43 8.77 3.57
N PRO A 258 -10.37 9.54 3.90
CA PRO A 258 -10.18 10.87 3.34
C PRO A 258 -10.26 10.86 1.81
N THR A 259 -10.64 11.98 1.23
CA THR A 259 -10.46 12.28 -0.20
C THR A 259 -9.47 13.43 -0.33
N LYS A 260 -8.77 13.54 -1.46
CA LYS A 260 -7.98 14.76 -1.75
C LYS A 260 -8.85 16.00 -1.73
#